data_AF-A0A7W0H6Q7-F1
#
_entry.id   AF-A0A7W0H6Q7-F1
#
_cell.length_a   1.000
_cell.length_b   1.000
_cell.length_c   1.000
_cell.angle_alpha   90.00
_cell.angle_beta   90.00
_cell.angle_gamma   90.00
#
_symmetry.space_group_name_H-M   'P 1'
#
loop_
_entity.id
_entity.type
_entity.pdbx_description
1 polymer ?
#
loop_
_entity_poly.entity_id
_entity_poly.type
_entity_poly.pdbx_seq_one_letter_code
_entity_poly.pdbx_strand_id
1 'polypeptide(L)'
;MSKQQKQKIVQYLNEAHGSELALVRQLQAQIAMTPRGDYRDKLETHLQETRRHAERLEARLGALGQGNNPLQVGLGAVQSVIGQALALTKTPLDLVRGSGGEEKVLKNAKDSCAAEAQEIATYTALARLARTAGDGTTEQLANSVLRDEQRMLERLLKEIPRLTDAVARAEFDGEGSYDVTETGAADKAREAGGKAKRTARRARKVPGVARAEGTVKGAVASASDLAIPNYDSLSADEVQDRLSELSQVDLAKVNAYERKNQNRSTVTSRVDSLQASEPWPGYDELGVDEVRAVLSEGDETRVKTVRSYELKHKNRAGVLQATDRELSNA
;
A
#
# COMPACT_ATOMS: atom_id res chain seq x y z
N MET A 1 40.50 5.83 25.37
CA MET A 1 40.54 6.00 23.90
C MET A 1 41.09 7.39 23.55
N SER A 2 42.07 7.47 22.64
CA SER A 2 42.65 8.73 22.16
C SER A 2 41.72 9.47 21.18
N LYS A 3 41.98 10.77 20.92
CA LYS A 3 41.19 11.56 19.94
C LYS A 3 41.26 10.96 18.53
N GLN A 4 42.43 10.48 18.12
CA GLN A 4 42.63 9.83 16.82
C GLN A 4 41.87 8.49 16.73
N GLN A 5 41.92 7.67 17.78
CA GLN A 5 41.15 6.41 17.84
C GLN A 5 39.64 6.68 17.77
N LYS A 6 39.16 7.70 18.51
CA LYS A 6 37.75 8.13 18.47
C LYS A 6 37.33 8.58 17.08
N GLN A 7 38.13 9.41 16.42
CA GLN A 7 37.87 9.86 15.05
C GLN A 7 37.80 8.69 14.07
N LYS A 8 38.70 7.70 14.21
CA LYS A 8 38.70 6.52 13.32
C LYS A 8 37.47 5.63 13.52
N ILE A 9 37.01 5.46 14.77
CA ILE A 9 35.76 4.75 15.06
C ILE A 9 34.56 5.50 14.49
N VAL A 10 34.49 6.82 14.67
CA VAL A 10 33.42 7.64 14.10
C VAL A 10 33.42 7.55 12.58
N GLN A 11 34.58 7.51 11.92
CA GLN A 11 34.67 7.27 10.48
C GLN A 11 34.01 5.93 10.10
N TYR A 12 34.40 4.82 10.72
CA TYR A 12 33.88 3.49 10.37
C TYR A 12 32.39 3.34 10.70
N LEU A 13 31.92 3.98 11.77
CA LEU A 13 30.49 4.01 12.10
C LEU A 13 29.66 4.79 11.06
N ASN A 14 30.19 5.90 10.55
CA ASN A 14 29.52 6.63 9.46
C ASN A 14 29.49 5.82 8.17
N GLU A 15 30.58 5.11 7.83
CA GLU A 15 30.64 4.21 6.67
C GLU A 15 29.61 3.08 6.80
N ALA A 16 29.54 2.43 7.97
CA ALA A 16 28.55 1.39 8.26
C ALA A 16 27.11 1.95 8.17
N HIS A 17 26.84 3.09 8.82
CA HIS A 17 25.51 3.71 8.80
C HIS A 17 25.07 4.10 7.38
N GLY A 18 26.00 4.63 6.56
CA GLY A 18 25.75 4.89 5.14
C GLY A 18 25.39 3.63 4.35
N SER A 19 26.07 2.52 4.65
CA SER A 19 25.85 1.22 3.99
C SER A 19 24.49 0.63 4.35
N GLU A 20 24.11 0.67 5.63
CA GLU A 20 22.78 0.24 6.12
C GLU A 20 21.65 1.02 5.43
N LEU A 21 21.77 2.35 5.32
CA LEU A 21 20.78 3.19 4.63
C LEU A 21 20.71 2.89 3.12
N ALA A 22 21.81 2.47 2.50
CA ALA A 22 21.81 2.03 1.11
C ALA A 22 21.11 0.67 0.97
N LEU A 23 21.40 -0.28 1.88
CA LEU A 23 20.80 -1.60 1.89
C LEU A 23 19.29 -1.55 2.14
N VAL A 24 18.82 -0.68 3.04
CA VAL A 24 17.38 -0.42 3.23
C VAL A 24 16.67 -0.09 1.91
N ARG A 25 17.28 0.76 1.06
CA ARG A 25 16.70 1.13 -0.24
C ARG A 25 16.73 -0.05 -1.22
N GLN A 26 17.82 -0.82 -1.23
CA GLN A 26 17.94 -2.02 -2.05
C GLN A 26 16.87 -3.05 -1.69
N LEU A 27 16.70 -3.37 -0.40
CA LEU A 27 15.70 -4.33 0.07
C LEU A 27 14.28 -3.87 -0.26
N GLN A 28 13.97 -2.57 -0.10
CA GLN A 28 12.67 -2.04 -0.51
C GLN A 28 12.39 -2.24 -2.00
N ALA A 29 13.38 -2.03 -2.87
CA ALA A 29 13.24 -2.24 -4.30
C ALA A 29 13.06 -3.73 -4.65
N GLN A 30 13.81 -4.61 -4.00
CA GLN A 30 13.69 -6.06 -4.18
C GLN A 30 12.34 -6.58 -3.70
N ILE A 31 11.87 -6.19 -2.51
CA ILE A 31 10.54 -6.55 -1.97
C ILE A 31 9.43 -6.09 -2.92
N ALA A 32 9.55 -4.88 -3.49
CA ALA A 32 8.56 -4.37 -4.43
C ALA A 32 8.42 -5.26 -5.68
N MET A 33 9.50 -5.90 -6.13
CA MET A 33 9.55 -6.75 -7.32
C MET A 33 9.40 -8.25 -7.03
N THR A 34 9.39 -8.67 -5.76
CA THR A 34 9.33 -10.08 -5.39
C THR A 34 7.88 -10.49 -5.12
N PRO A 35 7.39 -11.59 -5.71
CA PRO A 35 6.08 -12.17 -5.39
C PRO A 35 5.97 -12.61 -3.92
N ARG A 36 4.76 -12.89 -3.44
CA ARG A 36 4.54 -13.42 -2.08
C ARG A 36 5.18 -14.79 -1.89
N GLY A 37 5.52 -15.10 -0.64
CA GLY A 37 6.06 -16.40 -0.22
C GLY A 37 7.32 -16.26 0.62
N ASP A 38 7.87 -17.41 1.02
CA ASP A 38 8.92 -17.51 2.04
C ASP A 38 10.16 -16.63 1.80
N TYR A 39 10.52 -16.40 0.53
CA TYR A 39 11.67 -15.57 0.20
C TYR A 39 11.39 -14.09 0.48
N ARG A 40 10.21 -13.59 0.10
CA ARG A 40 9.81 -12.21 0.38
C ARG A 40 9.67 -11.94 1.87
N ASP A 41 9.13 -12.88 2.63
CA ASP A 41 8.98 -12.75 4.09
C ASP A 41 10.35 -12.59 4.79
N LYS A 42 11.37 -13.31 4.30
CA LYS A 42 12.76 -13.17 4.75
C LYS A 42 13.33 -11.80 4.42
N LEU A 43 13.10 -11.27 3.21
CA LEU A 43 13.52 -9.92 2.83
C LEU A 43 12.84 -8.83 3.67
N GLU A 44 11.54 -8.97 3.93
CA GLU A 44 10.78 -8.02 4.77
C GLU A 44 11.25 -8.04 6.22
N THR A 45 11.58 -9.23 6.74
CA THR A 45 12.20 -9.39 8.07
C THR A 45 13.56 -8.69 8.11
N HIS A 46 14.43 -8.97 7.14
CA HIS A 46 15.76 -8.39 7.09
C HIS A 46 15.70 -6.85 6.94
N LEU A 47 14.79 -6.29 6.13
CA LEU A 47 14.56 -4.85 6.05
C LEU A 47 14.26 -4.20 7.42
N GLN A 48 13.55 -4.90 8.31
CA GLN A 48 13.30 -4.40 9.67
C GLN A 48 14.56 -4.49 10.54
N GLU A 49 15.38 -5.54 10.37
CA GLU A 49 16.67 -5.70 11.05
C GLU A 49 17.65 -4.60 10.63
N THR A 50 17.88 -4.40 9.33
CA THR A 50 18.77 -3.37 8.74
C THR A 50 18.37 -1.95 9.20
N ARG A 51 17.08 -1.63 9.27
CA ARG A 51 16.61 -0.33 9.81
C ARG A 51 16.99 -0.15 11.27
N ARG A 52 16.79 -1.19 12.08
CA ARG A 52 17.17 -1.19 13.50
C ARG A 52 18.69 -1.08 13.65
N HIS A 53 19.48 -1.68 12.75
CA HIS A 53 20.94 -1.51 12.74
C HIS A 53 21.31 -0.04 12.48
N ALA A 54 20.74 0.59 11.45
CA ALA A 54 20.94 2.00 11.14
C ALA A 54 20.64 2.92 12.35
N GLU A 55 19.49 2.74 13.00
CA GLU A 55 19.10 3.51 14.20
C GLU A 55 20.10 3.34 15.35
N ARG A 56 20.60 2.12 15.56
CA ARG A 56 21.59 1.83 16.63
C ARG A 56 22.94 2.45 16.34
N LEU A 57 23.36 2.50 15.06
CA LEU A 57 24.59 3.18 14.65
C LEU A 57 24.48 4.69 14.81
N GLU A 58 23.35 5.28 14.41
CA GLU A 58 23.07 6.71 14.61
C GLU A 58 23.13 7.09 16.09
N ALA A 59 22.48 6.30 16.95
CA ALA A 59 22.55 6.48 18.40
C ALA A 59 23.99 6.39 18.92
N ARG A 60 24.80 5.46 18.39
CA ARG A 60 26.21 5.32 18.79
C ARG A 60 27.06 6.51 18.34
N LEU A 61 26.85 6.99 17.11
CA LEU A 61 27.49 8.20 16.59
C LEU A 61 27.14 9.42 17.45
N GLY A 62 25.87 9.57 17.84
CA GLY A 62 25.41 10.61 18.75
C GLY A 62 26.13 10.58 20.10
N ALA A 63 26.24 9.39 20.72
CA ALA A 63 26.96 9.22 21.98
C ALA A 63 28.46 9.56 21.88
N LEU A 64 29.09 9.30 20.74
CA LEU A 64 30.48 9.71 20.49
C LEU A 64 30.60 11.21 20.18
N GLY A 65 29.56 11.84 19.64
CA GLY A 65 29.51 13.27 19.28
C GLY A 65 29.36 14.24 20.45
N GLN A 66 28.70 13.84 21.55
CA GLN A 66 28.36 14.69 22.70
C GLN A 66 29.56 15.21 23.54
N GLY A 67 30.80 15.08 23.07
CA GLY A 67 32.02 15.54 23.75
C GLY A 67 32.92 16.50 22.96
N ASN A 68 32.49 17.01 21.79
CA ASN A 68 33.28 17.91 20.94
C ASN A 68 32.47 19.15 20.51
N ASN A 69 33.16 20.29 20.44
CA ASN A 69 32.61 21.62 20.11
C ASN A 69 31.73 21.60 18.84
N PRO A 70 30.51 22.18 18.85
CA PRO A 70 29.56 22.14 17.74
C PRO A 70 30.08 22.75 16.42
N LEU A 71 31.19 23.50 16.46
CA LEU A 71 31.80 24.15 15.30
C LEU A 71 32.67 23.22 14.42
N GLN A 72 32.99 21.99 14.84
CA GLN A 72 33.67 21.00 13.95
C GLN A 72 32.71 20.04 13.25
N VAL A 73 31.43 20.05 13.62
CA VAL A 73 30.41 19.18 13.02
C VAL A 73 30.08 19.60 11.57
N GLY A 74 30.38 20.86 11.21
CA GLY A 74 30.09 21.43 9.89
C GLY A 74 31.10 21.16 8.76
N LEU A 75 32.26 20.55 9.05
CA LEU A 75 33.32 20.31 8.03
C LEU A 75 33.41 18.86 7.53
N GLY A 76 32.72 17.92 8.18
CA GLY A 76 32.73 16.49 7.81
C GLY A 76 31.40 15.96 7.29
N ALA A 77 30.32 16.72 7.40
CA ALA A 77 29.05 16.38 6.78
C ALA A 77 29.11 16.77 5.30
N VAL A 78 28.80 15.83 4.40
CA VAL A 78 28.49 16.00 2.96
C VAL A 78 29.58 15.69 1.91
N GLN A 79 30.87 15.54 2.22
CA GLN A 79 31.86 15.29 1.13
C GLN A 79 31.89 13.86 0.55
N SER A 80 30.91 13.03 0.89
CA SER A 80 30.74 11.71 0.29
C SER A 80 29.40 11.10 0.70
N VAL A 81 28.32 11.21 -0.06
CA VAL A 81 28.10 10.39 -1.25
C VAL A 81 29.35 9.63 -1.75
N ILE A 82 30.03 8.82 -0.90
CA ILE A 82 30.93 7.74 -1.38
C ILE A 82 29.90 6.74 -1.95
N GLY A 83 29.35 6.91 -3.14
CA GLY A 83 30.02 7.29 -4.37
C GLY A 83 29.87 6.06 -5.24
N GLN A 84 28.71 5.92 -5.89
CA GLN A 84 28.47 4.87 -6.90
C GLN A 84 28.51 3.41 -6.39
N ALA A 85 28.49 3.13 -5.09
CA ALA A 85 28.93 1.82 -4.58
C ALA A 85 28.00 0.62 -4.86
N LEU A 86 26.79 0.84 -5.40
CA LEU A 86 26.27 -0.02 -6.44
C LEU A 86 25.56 0.91 -7.42
N ALA A 87 26.20 1.26 -8.53
CA ALA A 87 25.44 1.56 -9.74
C ALA A 87 24.30 0.55 -9.79
N LEU A 88 23.05 1.00 -9.92
CA LEU A 88 21.93 0.18 -10.32
C LEU A 88 22.45 -0.73 -11.44
N THR A 89 22.84 -1.98 -11.15
CA THR A 89 23.72 -2.76 -12.06
C THR A 89 23.02 -3.16 -13.35
N LYS A 90 21.84 -2.60 -13.60
CA LYS A 90 21.15 -2.54 -14.87
C LYS A 90 20.51 -1.15 -14.99
N THR A 91 20.87 -0.44 -16.06
CA THR A 91 20.14 0.72 -16.54
C THR A 91 18.64 0.37 -16.71
N PRO A 92 17.69 1.32 -16.69
CA PRO A 92 16.28 1.01 -16.98
C PRO A 92 16.08 0.29 -18.32
N LEU A 93 17.02 0.45 -19.25
CA LEU A 93 17.04 -0.20 -20.57
C LEU A 93 17.54 -1.66 -20.53
N ASP A 94 18.45 -2.03 -19.62
CA ASP A 94 18.90 -3.43 -19.42
C ASP A 94 17.87 -4.32 -18.72
N LEU A 95 16.77 -3.75 -18.20
CA LEU A 95 15.67 -4.47 -17.56
C LEU A 95 14.58 -4.93 -18.55
N VAL A 96 14.63 -4.46 -19.80
CA VAL A 96 13.58 -4.66 -20.82
C VAL A 96 13.97 -5.73 -21.86
N ARG A 97 15.23 -6.16 -21.92
CA ARG A 97 15.69 -7.17 -22.90
C ARG A 97 16.18 -8.45 -22.22
N GLY A 98 15.26 -9.41 -22.03
CA GLY A 98 15.62 -10.84 -22.00
C GLY A 98 15.93 -11.50 -20.65
N SER A 99 15.33 -11.08 -19.52
CA SER A 99 15.32 -11.91 -18.30
C SER A 99 13.92 -12.04 -17.72
N GLY A 100 13.49 -13.28 -17.49
CA GLY A 100 12.22 -13.61 -16.83
C GLY A 100 12.12 -13.06 -15.41
N GLY A 101 10.92 -13.03 -14.84
CA GLY A 101 10.71 -12.50 -13.48
C GLY A 101 11.47 -13.28 -12.42
N GLU A 102 11.53 -14.60 -12.59
CA GLU A 102 12.30 -15.54 -11.77
C GLU A 102 13.79 -15.22 -11.80
N GLU A 103 14.35 -14.94 -12.98
CA GLU A 103 15.77 -14.61 -13.13
C GLU A 103 16.11 -13.30 -12.44
N LYS A 104 15.19 -12.32 -12.47
CA LYS A 104 15.33 -11.07 -11.71
C LYS A 104 15.37 -11.33 -10.21
N VAL A 105 14.49 -12.19 -9.69
CA VAL A 105 14.49 -12.55 -8.26
C VAL A 105 15.78 -13.28 -7.88
N LEU A 106 16.26 -14.22 -8.69
CA LEU A 106 17.53 -14.92 -8.47
C LEU A 106 18.72 -13.95 -8.48
N LYS A 107 18.76 -13.02 -9.44
CA LYS A 107 19.83 -12.01 -9.50
C LYS A 107 19.82 -11.15 -8.23
N ASN A 108 18.64 -10.68 -7.80
CA ASN A 108 18.49 -9.92 -6.56
C ASN A 108 18.98 -10.70 -5.33
N ALA A 109 18.71 -12.01 -5.26
CA ALA A 109 19.21 -12.85 -4.17
C ALA A 109 20.74 -12.92 -4.15
N LYS A 110 21.38 -13.06 -5.33
CA LYS A 110 22.85 -13.03 -5.44
C LYS A 110 23.44 -11.68 -5.05
N ASP A 111 22.81 -10.58 -5.48
CA ASP A 111 23.21 -9.22 -5.10
C ASP A 111 23.06 -9.00 -3.58
N SER A 112 22.04 -9.61 -2.95
CA SER A 112 21.87 -9.59 -1.50
C SER A 112 22.97 -10.37 -0.79
N CYS A 113 23.30 -11.58 -1.23
CA CYS A 113 24.43 -12.34 -0.67
C CYS A 113 25.74 -11.55 -0.70
N ALA A 114 26.00 -10.80 -1.79
CA ALA A 114 27.18 -9.96 -1.89
C ALA A 114 27.16 -8.79 -0.89
N ALA A 115 26.01 -8.15 -0.70
CA ALA A 115 25.82 -7.11 0.31
C ALA A 115 26.07 -7.65 1.73
N GLU A 116 25.48 -8.79 2.09
CA GLU A 116 25.69 -9.41 3.41
C GLU A 116 27.17 -9.72 3.67
N ALA A 117 27.87 -10.27 2.66
CA ALA A 117 29.29 -10.57 2.79
C ALA A 117 30.13 -9.31 3.03
N GLN A 118 29.77 -8.20 2.39
CA GLN A 118 30.40 -6.89 2.62
C GLN A 118 30.10 -6.35 4.02
N GLU A 119 28.88 -6.50 4.53
CA GLU A 119 28.54 -6.07 5.89
C GLU A 119 29.23 -6.93 6.95
N ILE A 120 29.32 -8.24 6.76
CA ILE A 120 30.11 -9.14 7.61
C ILE A 120 31.57 -8.67 7.69
N ALA A 121 32.18 -8.29 6.57
CA ALA A 121 33.54 -7.75 6.55
C ALA A 121 33.63 -6.41 7.29
N THR A 122 32.68 -5.49 7.02
CA THR A 122 32.59 -4.18 7.66
C THR A 122 32.49 -4.28 9.18
N TYR A 123 31.57 -5.10 9.69
CA TYR A 123 31.36 -5.25 11.13
C TYR A 123 32.47 -6.05 11.82
N THR A 124 33.09 -7.01 11.12
CA THR A 124 34.32 -7.66 11.61
C THR A 124 35.44 -6.65 11.82
N ALA A 125 35.66 -5.75 10.85
CA ALA A 125 36.67 -4.70 10.95
C ALA A 125 36.34 -3.68 12.05
N LEU A 126 35.09 -3.22 12.12
CA LEU A 126 34.63 -2.26 13.14
C LEU A 126 34.74 -2.84 14.56
N ALA A 127 34.33 -4.09 14.77
CA ALA A 127 34.45 -4.74 16.07
C ALA A 127 35.92 -4.85 16.51
N ARG A 128 36.82 -5.22 15.58
CA ARG A 128 38.26 -5.32 15.86
C ARG A 128 38.88 -3.95 16.17
N LEU A 129 38.51 -2.93 15.41
CA LEU A 129 38.97 -1.56 15.63
C LEU A 129 38.51 -1.04 17.00
N ALA A 130 37.23 -1.22 17.32
CA ALA A 130 36.64 -0.83 18.60
C ALA A 130 37.32 -1.51 19.79
N ARG A 131 37.54 -2.83 19.70
CA ARG A 131 38.30 -3.60 20.71
C ARG A 131 39.69 -3.01 20.94
N THR A 132 40.41 -2.72 19.85
CA THR A 132 41.78 -2.19 19.90
C THR A 132 41.83 -0.79 20.53
N ALA A 133 40.79 0.01 20.36
CA ALA A 133 40.66 1.34 20.97
C ALA A 133 40.12 1.34 22.41
N GLY A 134 39.72 0.17 22.93
CA GLY A 134 39.07 0.02 24.23
C GLY A 134 37.60 0.49 24.26
N ASP A 135 36.92 0.55 23.10
CA ASP A 135 35.52 0.92 22.98
C ASP A 135 34.62 -0.33 23.00
N GLY A 136 34.36 -0.86 24.19
CA GLY A 136 33.54 -2.07 24.37
C GLY A 136 32.09 -1.90 23.92
N THR A 137 31.52 -0.69 23.97
CA THR A 137 30.15 -0.43 23.52
C THR A 137 30.04 -0.56 22.00
N THR A 138 30.96 0.03 21.24
CA THR A 138 30.99 -0.12 19.78
C THR A 138 31.32 -1.56 19.36
N GLU A 139 32.22 -2.23 20.09
CA GLU A 139 32.54 -3.63 19.83
C GLU A 139 31.30 -4.54 19.96
N GLN A 140 30.54 -4.39 21.06
CA GLN A 140 29.33 -5.17 21.29
C GLN A 140 28.25 -4.89 20.24
N LEU A 141 28.08 -3.62 19.85
CA LEU A 141 27.18 -3.23 18.77
C LEU A 141 27.58 -3.95 17.47
N ALA A 142 28.82 -3.80 17.02
CA ALA A 142 29.30 -4.41 15.78
C ALA A 142 29.19 -5.94 15.80
N ASN A 143 29.54 -6.60 16.91
CA ASN A 143 29.39 -8.06 17.04
C ASN A 143 27.92 -8.51 17.01
N SER A 144 26.98 -7.69 17.49
CA SER A 144 25.57 -8.04 17.42
C SER A 144 25.04 -7.99 15.98
N VAL A 145 25.40 -6.95 15.21
CA VAL A 145 25.01 -6.81 13.80
C VAL A 145 25.69 -7.88 12.95
N LEU A 146 26.98 -8.13 13.16
CA LEU A 146 27.73 -9.21 12.51
C LEU A 146 27.02 -10.57 12.60
N ARG A 147 26.47 -10.91 13.78
CA ARG A 147 25.73 -12.17 13.94
C ARG A 147 24.41 -12.18 13.18
N ASP A 148 23.75 -11.03 13.04
CA ASP A 148 22.51 -10.90 12.28
C ASP A 148 22.81 -11.13 10.79
N GLU A 149 23.82 -10.45 10.23
CA GLU A 149 24.20 -10.59 8.81
C GLU A 149 24.73 -11.98 8.46
N GLN A 150 25.48 -12.63 9.37
CA GLN A 150 25.88 -14.02 9.18
C GLN A 150 24.69 -14.97 9.03
N ARG A 151 23.64 -14.77 9.85
CA ARG A 151 22.41 -15.58 9.75
C ARG A 151 21.64 -15.25 8.48
N MET A 152 21.63 -13.98 8.06
CA MET A 152 20.97 -13.58 6.83
C MET A 152 21.65 -14.17 5.59
N LEU A 153 22.98 -14.08 5.50
CA LEU A 153 23.75 -14.70 4.42
C LEU A 153 23.49 -16.21 4.33
N GLU A 154 23.51 -16.91 5.46
CA GLU A 154 23.21 -18.35 5.49
C GLU A 154 21.80 -18.65 4.96
N ARG A 155 20.80 -17.84 5.33
CA ARG A 155 19.42 -17.98 4.83
C ARG A 155 19.34 -17.73 3.33
N LEU A 156 19.97 -16.67 2.83
CA LEU A 156 19.98 -16.34 1.41
C LEU A 156 20.63 -17.45 0.57
N LEU A 157 21.78 -17.98 1.02
CA LEU A 157 22.46 -19.07 0.34
C LEU A 157 21.60 -20.33 0.23
N LYS A 158 20.74 -20.61 1.22
CA LYS A 158 19.77 -21.72 1.17
C LYS A 158 18.63 -21.49 0.16
N GLU A 159 18.31 -20.25 -0.18
CA GLU A 159 17.28 -19.91 -1.17
C GLU A 159 17.82 -19.97 -2.61
N ILE A 160 19.12 -19.78 -2.82
CA ILE A 160 19.72 -19.76 -4.16
C ILE A 160 19.37 -21.01 -5.00
N PRO A 161 19.45 -22.26 -4.50
CA PRO A 161 19.05 -23.43 -5.27
C PRO A 161 17.59 -23.38 -5.70
N ARG A 162 16.66 -23.09 -4.76
CA ARG A 162 15.22 -23.02 -5.04
C ARG A 162 14.88 -21.96 -6.09
N LEU A 163 15.53 -20.80 -6.00
CA LEU A 163 15.36 -19.71 -6.98
C LEU A 163 15.96 -20.07 -8.34
N THR A 164 17.06 -20.82 -8.35
CA THR A 164 17.68 -21.33 -9.59
C THR A 164 16.77 -22.34 -10.27
N ASP A 165 16.16 -23.25 -9.51
CA ASP A 165 15.19 -24.21 -10.04
C ASP A 165 13.95 -23.51 -10.62
N ALA A 166 13.52 -22.39 -10.03
CA ALA A 166 12.42 -21.59 -10.57
C ALA A 166 12.78 -20.96 -11.93
N VAL A 167 14.01 -20.48 -12.09
CA VAL A 167 14.51 -20.00 -13.40
C VAL A 167 14.54 -21.14 -14.41
N ALA A 168 15.06 -22.31 -14.03
CA ALA A 168 15.13 -23.46 -14.92
C ALA A 168 13.73 -23.89 -15.42
N ARG A 169 12.74 -23.99 -14.52
CA ARG A 169 11.34 -24.30 -14.90
C ARG A 169 10.75 -23.26 -15.85
N ALA A 170 10.99 -21.98 -15.58
CA ALA A 170 10.49 -20.91 -16.44
C ALA A 170 11.10 -20.94 -17.85
N GLU A 171 12.42 -21.12 -17.94
CA GLU A 171 13.18 -21.04 -19.20
C GLU A 171 13.14 -22.33 -20.03
N PHE A 172 13.13 -23.51 -19.38
CA PHE A 172 13.23 -24.79 -20.07
C PHE A 172 11.86 -25.46 -20.28
N ASP A 173 10.97 -25.35 -19.29
CA ASP A 173 9.67 -26.03 -19.30
C ASP A 173 8.52 -25.09 -19.68
N GLY A 174 8.77 -23.78 -19.72
CA GLY A 174 7.73 -22.76 -19.93
C GLY A 174 6.78 -22.60 -18.73
N GLU A 175 7.10 -23.21 -17.59
CA GLU A 175 6.29 -23.23 -16.37
C GLU A 175 6.77 -22.14 -15.39
N GLY A 176 6.66 -20.88 -15.82
CA GLY A 176 6.94 -19.72 -14.98
C GLY A 176 5.98 -19.60 -13.80
N SER A 177 6.51 -19.30 -12.62
CA SER A 177 5.75 -19.10 -11.38
C SER A 177 5.67 -17.63 -10.96
N TYR A 178 6.37 -16.73 -11.65
CA TYR A 178 6.38 -15.31 -11.35
C TYR A 178 5.09 -14.63 -11.80
N ASP A 179 4.29 -14.16 -10.83
CA ASP A 179 3.13 -13.32 -11.06
C ASP A 179 3.39 -11.88 -10.61
N VAL A 180 3.36 -10.94 -11.56
CA VAL A 180 3.47 -9.49 -11.31
C VAL A 180 2.39 -9.01 -10.33
N THR A 181 1.20 -9.61 -10.35
CA THR A 181 0.09 -9.22 -9.48
C THR A 181 0.28 -9.64 -8.02
N GLU A 182 1.24 -10.53 -7.73
CA GLU A 182 1.57 -10.96 -6.37
C GLU A 182 2.81 -10.26 -5.80
N THR A 183 3.39 -9.31 -6.55
CA THR A 183 4.56 -8.56 -6.12
C THR A 183 4.25 -7.55 -5.00
N GLY A 184 5.26 -7.15 -4.23
CA GLY A 184 5.09 -6.13 -3.18
C GLY A 184 4.62 -4.78 -3.71
N ALA A 185 4.95 -4.42 -4.96
CA ALA A 185 4.42 -3.24 -5.62
C ALA A 185 2.91 -3.36 -5.88
N ALA A 186 2.45 -4.52 -6.39
CA ALA A 186 1.04 -4.78 -6.63
C ALA A 186 0.23 -4.76 -5.32
N ASP A 187 0.79 -5.31 -4.25
CA ASP A 187 0.17 -5.28 -2.91
C ASP A 187 -0.01 -3.86 -2.40
N LYS A 188 1.04 -3.03 -2.46
CA LYS A 188 0.94 -1.61 -2.06
C LYS A 188 -0.08 -0.84 -2.89
N ALA A 189 -0.16 -1.11 -4.20
CA ALA A 189 -1.16 -0.48 -5.06
C ALA A 189 -2.58 -0.90 -4.67
N ARG A 190 -2.81 -2.20 -4.39
CA ARG A 190 -4.10 -2.72 -3.91
C ARG A 190 -4.50 -2.13 -2.56
N GLU A 191 -3.56 -2.06 -1.61
CA GLU A 191 -3.81 -1.44 -0.31
C GLU A 191 -4.15 0.05 -0.41
N ALA A 192 -3.43 0.80 -1.24
CA ALA A 192 -3.70 2.21 -1.49
C ALA A 192 -5.08 2.40 -2.13
N GLY A 193 -5.42 1.60 -3.14
CA GLY A 193 -6.75 1.59 -3.75
C GLY A 193 -7.85 1.23 -2.76
N GLY A 194 -7.61 0.25 -1.89
CA GLY A 194 -8.54 -0.14 -0.82
C GLY A 194 -8.74 0.96 0.23
N LYS A 195 -7.67 1.65 0.65
CA LYS A 195 -7.73 2.82 1.54
C LYS A 195 -8.53 3.95 0.88
N ALA A 196 -8.22 4.30 -0.37
CA ALA A 196 -8.95 5.31 -1.12
C ALA A 196 -10.44 4.99 -1.25
N LYS A 197 -10.79 3.74 -1.62
CA LYS A 197 -12.18 3.28 -1.71
C LYS A 197 -12.92 3.35 -0.38
N ARG A 198 -12.27 3.00 0.74
CA ARG A 198 -12.85 3.12 2.08
C ARG A 198 -13.09 4.57 2.48
N THR A 199 -12.11 5.46 2.24
CA THR A 199 -12.27 6.89 2.52
C THR A 199 -13.39 7.50 1.69
N ALA A 200 -13.48 7.17 0.39
CA ALA A 200 -14.56 7.62 -0.48
C ALA A 200 -15.94 7.13 0.00
N ARG A 201 -16.05 5.85 0.39
CA ARG A 201 -17.28 5.32 1.00
C ARG A 201 -17.68 6.05 2.28
N ARG A 202 -16.71 6.39 3.14
CA ARG A 202 -16.99 7.13 4.39
C ARG A 202 -17.45 8.57 4.10
N ALA A 203 -16.84 9.23 3.12
CA ALA A 203 -17.24 10.57 2.69
C ALA A 203 -18.68 10.57 2.13
N ARG A 204 -19.08 9.54 1.38
CA ARG A 204 -20.44 9.38 0.86
C ARG A 204 -21.54 9.21 1.91
N LYS A 205 -21.18 8.89 3.16
CA LYS A 205 -22.14 8.85 4.29
C LYS A 205 -22.50 10.23 4.83
N VAL A 206 -21.87 11.31 4.36
CA VAL A 206 -22.24 12.68 4.74
C VAL A 206 -23.38 13.16 3.84
N PRO A 207 -24.47 13.75 4.39
CA PRO A 207 -25.61 14.17 3.57
C PRO A 207 -25.17 15.13 2.46
N GLY A 208 -25.67 14.88 1.24
CA GLY A 208 -25.37 15.69 0.05
C GLY A 208 -24.05 15.37 -0.67
N VAL A 209 -23.09 14.70 -0.02
CA VAL A 209 -21.78 14.40 -0.65
C VAL A 209 -21.90 13.39 -1.80
N ALA A 210 -22.71 12.34 -1.64
CA ALA A 210 -22.94 11.35 -2.70
C ALA A 210 -23.56 11.99 -3.96
N ARG A 211 -24.51 12.93 -3.76
CA ARG A 211 -25.14 13.69 -4.83
C ARG A 211 -24.14 14.61 -5.53
N ALA A 212 -23.39 15.40 -4.76
CA ALA A 212 -22.37 16.30 -5.30
C ALA A 212 -21.29 15.53 -6.10
N GLU A 213 -20.83 14.39 -5.58
CA GLU A 213 -19.89 13.50 -6.27
C GLU A 213 -20.47 13.01 -7.60
N GLY A 214 -21.71 12.51 -7.60
CA GLY A 214 -22.38 12.02 -8.80
C GLY A 214 -22.61 13.12 -9.83
N THR A 215 -22.99 14.33 -9.42
CA THR A 215 -23.16 15.47 -10.33
C THR A 215 -21.86 15.86 -11.03
N VAL A 216 -20.74 15.93 -10.29
CA VAL A 216 -19.42 16.21 -10.87
C VAL A 216 -19.01 15.11 -11.85
N LYS A 217 -19.19 13.83 -11.47
CA LYS A 217 -18.90 12.69 -12.35
C LYS A 217 -19.78 12.67 -13.60
N GLY A 218 -21.05 13.05 -13.48
CA GLY A 218 -22.00 13.04 -14.59
C GLY A 218 -21.79 14.18 -15.58
N ALA A 219 -21.27 15.33 -15.15
CA ALA A 219 -20.99 16.47 -16.02
C ALA A 219 -19.98 16.14 -17.15
N VAL A 220 -19.08 15.19 -16.89
CA VAL A 220 -18.03 14.72 -17.81
C VAL A 220 -18.27 13.30 -18.33
N ALA A 221 -19.34 12.63 -17.92
CA ALA A 221 -19.62 11.25 -18.31
C ALA A 221 -20.09 11.13 -19.77
N SER A 222 -19.75 10.00 -20.40
CA SER A 222 -20.36 9.50 -21.63
C SER A 222 -21.50 8.51 -21.33
N ALA A 223 -22.32 8.16 -22.32
CA ALA A 223 -23.40 7.18 -22.15
C ALA A 223 -22.89 5.83 -21.64
N SER A 224 -21.70 5.39 -22.08
CA SER A 224 -21.06 4.15 -21.64
C SER A 224 -20.58 4.17 -20.19
N ASP A 225 -20.45 5.37 -19.59
CA ASP A 225 -20.05 5.51 -18.20
C ASP A 225 -21.25 5.43 -17.24
N LEU A 226 -22.48 5.40 -17.73
CA LEU A 226 -23.68 5.32 -16.90
C LEU A 226 -23.93 3.89 -16.43
N ALA A 227 -24.51 3.75 -15.24
CA ALA A 227 -24.89 2.46 -14.67
C ALA A 227 -26.02 1.76 -15.46
N ILE A 228 -26.68 2.48 -16.36
CA ILE A 228 -27.70 1.95 -17.26
C ILE A 228 -27.05 1.68 -18.63
N PRO A 229 -26.90 0.41 -19.05
CA PRO A 229 -26.30 0.07 -20.34
C PRO A 229 -27.13 0.57 -21.52
N ASN A 230 -26.45 0.97 -22.60
CA ASN A 230 -27.06 1.48 -23.85
C ASN A 230 -28.03 2.65 -23.62
N TYR A 231 -27.73 3.49 -22.63
CA TYR A 231 -28.62 4.54 -22.14
C TYR A 231 -29.26 5.41 -23.23
N ASP A 232 -28.46 5.84 -24.22
CA ASP A 232 -28.94 6.69 -25.31
C ASP A 232 -29.92 6.00 -26.26
N SER A 233 -29.96 4.67 -26.26
CA SER A 233 -30.84 3.85 -27.09
C SER A 233 -32.14 3.45 -26.40
N LEU A 234 -32.30 3.78 -25.11
CA LEU A 234 -33.48 3.43 -24.33
C LEU A 234 -34.54 4.52 -24.38
N SER A 235 -35.82 4.12 -24.38
CA SER A 235 -36.95 5.03 -24.18
C SER A 235 -36.97 5.58 -22.75
N ALA A 236 -37.72 6.68 -22.54
CA ALA A 236 -37.84 7.28 -21.20
C ALA A 236 -38.41 6.30 -20.17
N ASP A 237 -39.37 5.46 -20.58
CA ASP A 237 -40.03 4.48 -19.71
C ASP A 237 -39.06 3.35 -19.31
N GLU A 238 -38.30 2.80 -20.27
CA GLU A 238 -37.28 1.78 -20.00
C GLU A 238 -36.16 2.29 -19.07
N VAL A 239 -35.83 3.59 -19.16
CA VAL A 239 -34.90 4.23 -18.23
C VAL A 239 -35.52 4.33 -16.84
N GLN A 240 -36.78 4.77 -16.72
CA GLN A 240 -37.45 4.97 -15.44
C GLN A 240 -37.48 3.71 -14.56
N ASP A 241 -37.74 2.55 -15.16
CA ASP A 241 -37.78 1.27 -14.45
C ASP A 241 -36.44 0.98 -13.78
N ARG A 242 -35.34 1.28 -14.48
CA ARG A 242 -33.96 1.04 -14.02
C ARG A 242 -33.46 2.08 -13.03
N LEU A 243 -34.02 3.29 -13.01
CA LEU A 243 -33.59 4.35 -12.08
C LEU A 243 -33.79 3.96 -10.61
N SER A 244 -34.81 3.16 -10.29
CA SER A 244 -35.13 2.76 -8.91
C SER A 244 -34.07 1.84 -8.28
N GLU A 245 -33.27 1.17 -9.10
CA GLU A 245 -32.20 0.26 -8.68
C GLU A 245 -30.87 0.99 -8.46
N LEU A 246 -30.76 2.24 -8.92
CA LEU A 246 -29.52 3.01 -8.89
C LEU A 246 -29.20 3.58 -7.50
N SER A 247 -27.91 3.77 -7.24
CA SER A 247 -27.44 4.49 -6.05
C SER A 247 -27.68 6.01 -6.19
N GLN A 248 -27.67 6.75 -5.09
CA GLN A 248 -27.72 8.23 -5.13
C GLN A 248 -26.63 8.87 -5.99
N VAL A 249 -25.44 8.26 -6.05
CA VAL A 249 -24.33 8.70 -6.90
C VAL A 249 -24.67 8.49 -8.38
N ASP A 250 -25.18 7.31 -8.72
CA ASP A 250 -25.53 6.96 -10.10
C ASP A 250 -26.76 7.72 -10.58
N LEU A 251 -27.76 7.93 -9.73
CA LEU A 251 -28.88 8.83 -9.96
C LEU A 251 -28.38 10.25 -10.26
N ALA A 252 -27.45 10.78 -9.45
CA ALA A 252 -26.89 12.12 -9.69
C ALA A 252 -26.03 12.20 -10.96
N LYS A 253 -25.33 11.12 -11.31
CA LYS A 253 -24.58 11.00 -12.55
C LYS A 253 -25.51 10.99 -13.76
N VAL A 254 -26.55 10.18 -13.73
CA VAL A 254 -27.60 10.11 -14.76
C VAL A 254 -28.32 11.45 -14.89
N ASN A 255 -28.66 12.12 -13.79
CA ASN A 255 -29.30 13.45 -13.83
C ASN A 255 -28.43 14.49 -14.56
N ALA A 256 -27.14 14.56 -14.20
CA ALA A 256 -26.21 15.51 -14.81
C ALA A 256 -25.96 15.19 -16.29
N TYR A 257 -25.85 13.91 -16.65
CA TYR A 257 -25.75 13.47 -18.04
C TYR A 257 -27.02 13.80 -18.84
N GLU A 258 -28.19 13.42 -18.33
CA GLU A 258 -29.48 13.61 -19.02
C GLU A 258 -29.74 15.09 -19.29
N ARG A 259 -29.53 15.97 -18.30
CA ARG A 259 -29.72 17.43 -18.43
C ARG A 259 -28.80 18.08 -19.47
N LYS A 260 -27.62 17.50 -19.71
CA LYS A 260 -26.65 17.98 -20.71
C LYS A 260 -26.98 17.50 -22.12
N ASN A 261 -27.62 16.33 -22.24
CA ASN A 261 -27.85 15.66 -23.51
C ASN A 261 -29.33 15.76 -23.91
N GLN A 262 -30.09 14.66 -23.81
CA GLN A 262 -31.45 14.56 -24.32
C GLN A 262 -32.50 15.31 -23.49
N ASN A 263 -32.19 15.65 -22.23
CA ASN A 263 -32.99 16.41 -21.28
C ASN A 263 -34.47 15.98 -21.22
N ARG A 264 -34.73 14.67 -21.21
CA ARG A 264 -36.08 14.09 -21.11
C ARG A 264 -36.66 14.41 -19.74
N SER A 265 -37.69 15.25 -19.71
CA SER A 265 -38.34 15.72 -18.49
C SER A 265 -38.88 14.57 -17.62
N THR A 266 -39.37 13.50 -18.26
CA THR A 266 -39.83 12.26 -17.62
C THR A 266 -38.73 11.57 -16.82
N VAL A 267 -37.50 11.57 -17.34
CA VAL A 267 -36.33 10.96 -16.70
C VAL A 267 -35.82 11.87 -15.58
N THR A 268 -35.60 13.15 -15.86
CA THR A 268 -35.07 14.10 -14.87
C THR A 268 -36.00 14.29 -13.66
N SER A 269 -37.31 14.37 -13.89
CA SER A 269 -38.31 14.46 -12.81
C SER A 269 -38.32 13.19 -11.95
N ARG A 270 -38.19 12.01 -12.58
CA ARG A 270 -38.11 10.74 -11.85
C ARG A 270 -36.84 10.69 -11.01
N VAL A 271 -35.69 11.09 -11.56
CA VAL A 271 -34.42 11.14 -10.82
C VAL A 271 -34.51 12.11 -9.64
N ASP A 272 -35.07 13.31 -9.82
CA ASP A 272 -35.23 14.29 -8.74
C ASP A 272 -36.14 13.74 -7.63
N SER A 273 -37.17 12.94 -7.96
CA SER A 273 -38.04 12.27 -6.97
C SER A 273 -37.31 11.20 -6.15
N LEU A 274 -36.31 10.53 -6.74
CA LEU A 274 -35.51 9.48 -6.10
C LEU A 274 -34.30 10.04 -5.32
N GLN A 275 -33.92 11.30 -5.57
CA GLN A 275 -32.88 11.99 -4.82
C GLN A 275 -33.39 12.67 -3.54
N ALA A 276 -34.70 12.67 -3.32
CA ALA A 276 -35.35 13.35 -2.21
C ALA A 276 -35.35 12.46 -0.95
N SER A 277 -34.30 12.64 -0.14
CA SER A 277 -34.14 12.20 1.25
C SER A 277 -34.08 10.69 1.50
N GLU A 278 -32.85 10.18 1.56
CA GLU A 278 -32.54 8.94 2.28
C GLU A 278 -33.09 8.99 3.72
N PRO A 279 -33.52 7.85 4.31
CA PRO A 279 -33.98 7.78 5.70
C PRO A 279 -32.96 8.33 6.70
N TRP A 280 -31.67 8.16 6.37
CA TRP A 280 -30.54 8.83 7.00
C TRP A 280 -29.35 8.83 6.04
N PRO A 281 -28.33 9.67 6.28
CA PRO A 281 -27.19 9.78 5.37
C PRO A 281 -26.42 8.47 5.16
N GLY A 282 -26.22 8.10 3.90
CA GLY A 282 -25.52 6.88 3.50
C GLY A 282 -26.36 5.61 3.63
N TYR A 283 -27.68 5.73 3.79
CA TYR A 283 -28.61 4.60 3.90
C TYR A 283 -28.50 3.62 2.72
N ASP A 284 -28.38 4.14 1.49
CA ASP A 284 -28.34 3.31 0.28
C ASP A 284 -27.07 2.46 0.16
N GLU A 285 -26.03 2.79 0.91
CA GLU A 285 -24.73 2.09 0.92
C GLU A 285 -24.67 0.99 1.99
N LEU A 286 -25.65 0.93 2.90
CA LEU A 286 -25.69 -0.06 3.97
C LEU A 286 -26.22 -1.41 3.46
N GLY A 287 -25.62 -2.50 3.93
CA GLY A 287 -26.16 -3.86 3.74
C GLY A 287 -27.43 -4.09 4.56
N VAL A 288 -28.17 -5.15 4.24
CA VAL A 288 -29.41 -5.52 4.95
C VAL A 288 -29.19 -5.67 6.46
N ASP A 289 -28.08 -6.29 6.86
CA ASP A 289 -27.76 -6.53 8.27
C ASP A 289 -27.39 -5.25 9.02
N GLU A 290 -26.70 -4.32 8.37
CA GLU A 290 -26.38 -3.00 8.94
C GLU A 290 -27.66 -2.17 9.12
N VAL A 291 -28.58 -2.21 8.17
CA VAL A 291 -29.88 -1.53 8.28
C VAL A 291 -30.72 -2.15 9.40
N ARG A 292 -30.74 -3.49 9.53
CA ARG A 292 -31.45 -4.20 10.61
C ARG A 292 -31.00 -3.75 12.00
N ALA A 293 -29.68 -3.64 12.21
CA ALA A 293 -29.13 -3.17 13.48
C ALA A 293 -29.59 -1.75 13.82
N VAL A 294 -29.61 -0.85 12.84
CA VAL A 294 -30.08 0.55 13.04
C VAL A 294 -31.60 0.60 13.29
N LEU A 295 -32.37 -0.28 12.67
CA LEU A 295 -33.83 -0.38 12.87
C LEU A 295 -34.18 -0.90 14.27
N SER A 296 -33.45 -1.88 14.80
CA SER A 296 -33.70 -2.42 16.16
C SER A 296 -33.43 -1.42 17.30
N GLU A 297 -32.64 -0.38 17.03
CA GLU A 297 -32.37 0.72 17.97
C GLU A 297 -33.21 1.98 17.66
N GLY A 298 -34.09 1.92 16.65
CA GLY A 298 -34.84 3.06 16.15
C GLY A 298 -36.22 3.25 16.78
N ASP A 299 -36.81 4.42 16.53
CA ASP A 299 -38.21 4.69 16.84
C ASP A 299 -39.14 4.30 15.68
N GLU A 300 -40.44 4.19 15.97
CA GLU A 300 -41.46 3.81 14.98
C GLU A 300 -41.45 4.75 13.75
N THR A 301 -41.14 6.03 13.97
CA THR A 301 -41.02 7.04 12.90
C THR A 301 -39.90 6.70 11.92
N ARG A 302 -38.72 6.30 12.41
CA ARG A 302 -37.61 5.83 11.58
C ARG A 302 -37.99 4.59 10.79
N VAL A 303 -38.65 3.63 11.42
CA VAL A 303 -39.09 2.39 10.75
C VAL A 303 -40.07 2.69 9.60
N LYS A 304 -41.06 3.58 9.82
CA LYS A 304 -42.00 4.03 8.77
C LYS A 304 -41.30 4.78 7.64
N THR A 305 -40.30 5.61 7.97
CA THR A 305 -39.50 6.35 6.99
C THR A 305 -38.70 5.41 6.11
N VAL A 306 -38.05 4.40 6.70
CA VAL A 306 -37.30 3.37 5.98
C VAL A 306 -38.21 2.54 5.08
N ARG A 307 -39.36 2.08 5.59
CA ARG A 307 -40.30 1.29 4.81
C ARG A 307 -40.82 2.05 3.59
N SER A 308 -41.26 3.29 3.79
CA SER A 308 -41.78 4.14 2.71
C SER A 308 -40.70 4.50 1.69
N TYR A 309 -39.45 4.63 2.13
CA TYR A 309 -38.30 4.82 1.25
C TYR A 309 -37.99 3.56 0.44
N GLU A 310 -37.87 2.39 1.07
CA GLU A 310 -37.57 1.11 0.39
C GLU A 310 -38.59 0.76 -0.68
N LEU A 311 -39.89 0.95 -0.41
CA LEU A 311 -40.96 0.71 -1.38
C LEU A 311 -40.88 1.59 -2.64
N LYS A 312 -40.26 2.77 -2.52
CA LYS A 312 -40.09 3.72 -3.64
C LYS A 312 -38.75 3.57 -4.37
N HIS A 313 -37.80 2.85 -3.76
CA HIS A 313 -36.42 2.71 -4.22
C HIS A 313 -36.08 1.22 -4.39
N LYS A 314 -35.04 0.74 -3.68
CA LYS A 314 -34.39 -0.56 -3.90
C LYS A 314 -35.23 -1.79 -3.54
N ASN A 315 -36.38 -1.61 -2.87
CA ASN A 315 -37.33 -2.66 -2.52
C ASN A 315 -36.67 -3.91 -1.89
N ARG A 316 -35.72 -3.73 -0.97
CA ARG A 316 -34.92 -4.83 -0.42
C ARG A 316 -35.77 -5.68 0.51
N ALA A 317 -36.11 -6.89 0.08
CA ALA A 317 -36.98 -7.82 0.82
C ALA A 317 -36.54 -8.01 2.29
N GLY A 318 -35.24 -8.15 2.54
CA GLY A 318 -34.70 -8.35 3.89
C GLY A 318 -34.83 -7.12 4.82
N VAL A 319 -34.89 -5.91 4.25
CA VAL A 319 -35.13 -4.66 5.01
C VAL A 319 -36.62 -4.47 5.26
N LEU A 320 -37.47 -4.72 4.25
CA LEU A 320 -38.91 -4.63 4.42
C LEU A 320 -39.42 -5.60 5.49
N GLN A 321 -38.95 -6.85 5.46
CA GLN A 321 -39.24 -7.83 6.53
C GLN A 321 -38.80 -7.34 7.91
N ALA A 322 -37.66 -6.65 8.01
CA ALA A 322 -37.21 -6.08 9.27
C ALA A 322 -38.14 -4.96 9.74
N THR A 323 -38.58 -4.08 8.83
CA THR A 323 -39.55 -3.03 9.17
C THR A 323 -40.91 -3.59 9.59
N ASP A 324 -41.38 -4.68 8.97
CA ASP A 324 -42.62 -5.37 9.36
C ASP A 324 -42.53 -5.94 10.77
N ARG A 325 -41.39 -6.57 11.10
CA ARG A 325 -41.13 -7.13 12.43
C ARG A 325 -41.12 -6.05 13.50
N GLU A 326 -40.40 -4.95 13.29
CA GLU A 326 -40.31 -3.87 14.29
C GLU A 326 -41.66 -3.15 14.46
N LEU A 327 -42.43 -2.93 13.37
CA LEU A 327 -43.79 -2.34 13.47
C LEU A 327 -44.80 -3.27 14.14
N SER A 328 -44.56 -4.59 14.13
CA SER A 328 -45.41 -5.57 14.83
C SER A 328 -45.07 -5.69 16.32
N ASN A 329 -43.88 -5.23 16.73
CA ASN A 329 -43.37 -5.31 18.10
C ASN A 329 -43.47 -3.97 18.87
N ALA A 330 -43.83 -2.88 18.18
CA ALA A 330 -44.02 -1.53 18.74
C ALA A 330 -45.44 -1.36 19.29
#